data_AF-A0A090RUU9-F1
#
_entry.id   AF-A0A090RUU9-F1
#
_cell.length_a   1.000
_cell.length_b   1.000
_cell.length_c   1.000
_cell.angle_alpha   90.00
_cell.angle_beta   90.00
_cell.angle_gamma   90.00
#
_symmetry.space_group_name_H-M   'P 1'
#
loop_
_entity.id
_entity.type
_entity.pdbx_description
1 polymer ?
#
loop_
_entity_poly.entity_id
_entity_poly.type
_entity_poly.pdbx_seq_one_letter_code
_entity_poly.pdbx_strand_id
1 'polypeptide(L)'
;MTTMIKHTFWLVVVTLVLSFPASARWDYQDDDLPTPSEDAVSLESEIGNLPSKLFMTPSDSNKVRRLLAYTLDEQDREIIAFNEALAVYRDETNEAHWFDVQTQYLTLNSLSLSKQALLELASDKTFEQLTGFGPDGVTQFKQEFEISRLNAEYFLFFQLRSLRT
;
A
#
# COMPACT_ATOMS: atom_id res chain seq x y z
N MET A 1 0.16 -61.17 -13.42
CA MET A 1 0.16 -60.04 -14.39
C MET A 1 -1.22 -59.43 -14.65
N THR A 2 -2.33 -60.09 -14.29
CA THR A 2 -3.70 -59.59 -14.48
C THR A 2 -4.23 -58.70 -13.35
N THR A 3 -3.67 -58.79 -12.14
CA THR A 3 -4.07 -57.97 -10.98
C THR A 3 -3.53 -56.54 -11.05
N MET A 4 -2.30 -56.33 -11.52
CA MET A 4 -1.76 -54.97 -11.70
C MET A 4 -2.58 -54.15 -12.70
N ILE A 5 -3.00 -54.75 -13.83
CA ILE A 5 -3.81 -54.09 -14.86
C ILE A 5 -5.17 -53.62 -14.30
N LYS A 6 -5.78 -54.37 -13.39
CA LYS A 6 -7.04 -53.97 -12.72
C LYS A 6 -6.85 -52.77 -11.79
N HIS A 7 -5.73 -52.70 -11.07
CA HIS A 7 -5.42 -51.56 -10.22
C HIS A 7 -5.10 -50.30 -11.03
N THR A 8 -4.35 -50.42 -12.14
CA THR A 8 -4.10 -49.29 -13.04
C THR A 8 -5.38 -48.80 -13.71
N PHE A 9 -6.27 -49.71 -14.10
CA PHE A 9 -7.57 -49.36 -14.67
C PHE A 9 -8.45 -48.61 -13.66
N TRP A 10 -8.49 -49.06 -12.40
CA TRP A 10 -9.26 -48.38 -11.36
C TRP A 10 -8.69 -46.99 -11.03
N LEU A 11 -7.37 -46.84 -11.05
CA LEU A 11 -6.69 -45.56 -10.83
C LEU A 11 -6.98 -44.56 -11.95
N VAL A 12 -7.04 -45.00 -13.21
CA VAL A 12 -7.45 -44.19 -14.37
C VAL A 12 -8.92 -43.76 -14.26
N VAL A 13 -9.80 -44.64 -13.82
CA VAL A 13 -11.23 -44.30 -13.63
C VAL A 13 -11.42 -43.28 -12.51
N VAL A 14 -10.72 -43.43 -11.38
CA VAL A 14 -10.78 -42.47 -10.26
C VAL A 14 -10.24 -41.10 -10.66
N THR A 15 -9.12 -41.05 -11.39
CA THR A 15 -8.56 -39.76 -11.86
C THR A 15 -9.50 -39.07 -12.85
N LEU A 16 -10.18 -39.82 -13.71
CA LEU A 16 -11.15 -39.25 -14.65
C LEU A 16 -12.39 -38.68 -13.95
N VAL A 17 -12.88 -39.32 -12.89
CA VAL A 17 -14.06 -38.86 -12.13
C VAL A 17 -13.74 -37.66 -11.23
N LEU A 18 -12.48 -37.51 -10.81
CA LEU A 18 -12.01 -36.37 -10.02
C LEU A 18 -11.51 -35.18 -10.86
N SER A 19 -11.54 -35.31 -12.20
CA SER A 19 -11.20 -34.24 -13.12
C SER A 19 -12.38 -33.28 -13.28
N PHE A 20 -12.70 -32.53 -12.23
CA PHE A 20 -13.59 -31.40 -12.36
C PHE A 20 -12.91 -30.33 -13.22
N PRO A 21 -13.57 -29.79 -14.25
CA PRO A 21 -13.02 -28.67 -14.99
C PRO A 21 -12.94 -27.47 -14.02
N ALA A 22 -11.74 -27.14 -13.59
CA ALA A 22 -11.44 -25.85 -12.99
C ALA A 22 -11.70 -24.80 -14.08
N SER A 23 -12.93 -24.32 -14.14
CA SER A 23 -13.33 -23.27 -15.05
C SER A 23 -12.85 -21.95 -14.44
N ALA A 24 -11.55 -21.71 -14.54
CA ALA A 24 -11.00 -20.38 -14.31
C ALA A 24 -11.45 -19.50 -15.47
N ARG A 25 -12.61 -18.85 -15.31
CA ARG A 25 -13.04 -17.82 -16.23
C ARG A 25 -12.13 -16.62 -15.97
N TRP A 26 -11.23 -16.35 -16.90
CA TRP A 26 -10.51 -15.09 -16.92
C TRP A 26 -11.52 -14.00 -17.28
N ASP A 27 -12.21 -13.47 -16.28
CA ASP A 27 -12.80 -12.12 -16.37
C ASP A 27 -11.60 -11.16 -16.36
N TYR A 28 -11.00 -10.93 -17.52
CA TYR A 28 -10.30 -9.68 -17.77
C TYR A 28 -11.38 -8.62 -17.97
N GLN A 29 -12.05 -8.26 -16.87
CA GLN A 29 -12.74 -6.99 -16.81
C GLN A 29 -11.62 -5.95 -16.62
N ASP A 30 -11.59 -4.90 -17.43
CA ASP A 30 -10.87 -3.66 -17.12
C ASP A 30 -11.55 -3.00 -15.89
N ASP A 31 -11.57 -3.71 -14.76
CA ASP A 31 -11.97 -3.14 -13.49
C ASP A 31 -10.86 -2.15 -13.13
N ASP A 32 -11.24 -0.91 -12.85
CA ASP A 32 -10.32 0.06 -12.24
C ASP A 32 -9.67 -0.64 -11.05
N LEU A 33 -8.37 -0.87 -11.13
CA LEU A 33 -7.61 -1.40 -10.01
C LEU A 33 -7.37 -0.25 -9.04
N PRO A 34 -7.40 -0.49 -7.73
CA PRO A 34 -7.10 0.56 -6.77
C PRO A 34 -5.68 1.06 -7.03
N THR A 35 -5.54 2.37 -7.19
CA THR A 35 -4.28 3.06 -7.43
C THR A 35 -4.08 4.13 -6.36
N PRO A 36 -2.83 4.53 -6.07
CA PRO A 36 -2.59 5.69 -5.22
C PRO A 36 -3.26 6.95 -5.79
N SER A 37 -3.61 7.90 -4.93
CA SER A 37 -4.16 9.19 -5.35
C SER A 37 -3.24 9.91 -6.36
N GLU A 38 -3.84 10.74 -7.22
CA GLU A 38 -3.10 11.51 -8.22
C GLU A 38 -2.04 12.43 -7.56
N ASP A 39 -2.35 12.95 -6.38
CA ASP A 39 -1.43 13.78 -5.60
C ASP A 39 -0.20 12.98 -5.12
N ALA A 40 -0.40 11.73 -4.68
CA ALA A 40 0.72 10.86 -4.30
C ALA A 40 1.60 10.48 -5.49
N VAL A 41 0.99 10.16 -6.64
CA VAL A 41 1.72 9.81 -7.88
C VAL A 41 2.49 11.02 -8.43
N SER A 42 1.85 12.19 -8.46
CA SER A 42 2.48 13.43 -8.96
C SER A 42 3.64 13.86 -8.06
N LEU A 43 3.51 13.72 -6.75
CA LEU A 43 4.57 13.97 -5.78
C LEU A 43 5.77 13.04 -6.02
N GLU A 44 5.55 11.73 -6.17
CA GLU A 44 6.61 10.76 -6.47
C GLU A 44 7.37 11.14 -7.75
N SER A 45 6.64 11.52 -8.80
CA SER A 45 7.22 12.01 -10.06
C SER A 45 8.06 13.27 -9.86
N GLU A 46 7.56 14.23 -9.08
CA GLU A 46 8.29 15.47 -8.82
C GLU A 46 9.58 15.25 -8.03
N ILE A 47 9.57 14.31 -7.07
CA ILE A 47 10.75 13.89 -6.31
C ILE A 47 11.78 13.21 -7.21
N GLY A 48 11.35 12.33 -8.12
CA GLY A 48 12.23 11.64 -9.06
C GLY A 48 13.01 12.57 -10.00
N ASN A 49 12.55 13.81 -10.16
CA ASN A 49 13.22 14.85 -10.96
C ASN A 49 14.24 15.67 -10.17
N LEU A 50 14.37 15.45 -8.86
CA LEU A 50 15.35 16.18 -8.04
C LEU A 50 16.77 15.65 -8.27
N PRO A 51 17.79 16.52 -8.30
CA PRO A 51 19.17 16.07 -8.35
C PRO A 51 19.56 15.36 -7.05
N SER A 52 20.57 14.50 -7.11
CA SER A 52 21.08 13.86 -5.89
C SER A 52 21.70 14.89 -4.94
N LYS A 53 21.73 14.56 -3.65
CA LYS A 53 22.13 15.47 -2.55
C LYS A 53 23.44 16.22 -2.79
N LEU A 54 24.43 15.59 -3.43
CA LEU A 54 25.75 16.19 -3.72
C LEU A 54 25.71 17.27 -4.80
N PHE A 55 24.69 17.28 -5.67
CA PHE A 55 24.53 18.21 -6.79
C PHE A 55 23.39 19.22 -6.57
N MET A 56 22.76 19.21 -5.39
CA MET A 56 21.67 20.13 -5.09
C MET A 56 22.16 21.57 -4.95
N THR A 57 21.44 22.49 -5.59
CA THR A 57 21.57 23.92 -5.36
C THR A 57 20.72 24.37 -4.16
N PRO A 58 20.93 25.59 -3.63
CA PRO A 58 20.04 26.14 -2.60
C PRO A 58 18.57 26.23 -3.03
N SER A 59 18.29 26.36 -4.34
CA SER A 59 16.93 26.32 -4.87
C SER A 59 16.31 24.93 -4.71
N ASP A 60 17.08 23.88 -5.01
CA ASP A 60 16.64 22.49 -4.86
C ASP A 60 16.40 22.14 -3.40
N SER A 61 17.26 22.60 -2.48
CA SER A 61 17.04 22.41 -1.04
C SER A 61 15.76 23.08 -0.55
N ASN A 62 15.45 24.28 -1.07
CA ASN A 62 14.18 24.94 -0.77
C ASN A 62 12.98 24.19 -1.36
N LYS A 63 13.15 23.60 -2.55
CA LYS A 63 12.12 22.76 -3.17
C LYS A 63 11.86 21.50 -2.35
N VAL A 64 12.91 20.77 -1.94
CA VAL A 64 12.81 19.62 -1.03
C VAL A 64 12.06 19.99 0.24
N ARG A 65 12.38 21.11 0.88
CA ARG A 65 11.68 21.55 2.09
C ARG A 65 10.19 21.81 1.86
N ARG A 66 9.81 22.39 0.71
CA ARG A 66 8.40 22.62 0.36
C ARG A 66 7.67 21.31 0.08
N LEU A 67 8.28 20.42 -0.70
CA LEU A 67 7.72 19.11 -1.00
C LEU A 67 7.55 18.30 0.28
N LEU A 68 8.54 18.30 1.17
CA LEU A 68 8.45 17.60 2.46
C LEU A 68 7.31 18.13 3.32
N ALA A 69 7.16 19.46 3.41
CA ALA A 69 6.03 20.04 4.16
C ALA A 69 4.67 19.65 3.54
N TYR A 70 4.57 19.65 2.22
CA TYR A 70 3.37 19.19 1.50
C TYR A 70 3.08 17.70 1.76
N THR A 71 4.10 16.83 1.66
CA THR A 71 3.95 15.40 1.93
C THR A 71 3.46 15.12 3.34
N LEU A 72 3.97 15.84 4.34
CA LEU A 72 3.53 15.67 5.73
C LEU A 72 2.07 16.08 5.92
N ASP A 73 1.65 17.16 5.28
CA ASP A 73 0.27 17.67 5.33
C ASP A 73 -0.71 16.74 4.61
N GLU A 74 -0.33 16.17 3.46
CA GLU A 74 -1.13 15.13 2.80
C GLU A 74 -1.19 13.84 3.62
N GLN A 75 -0.05 13.40 4.18
CA GLN A 75 -0.02 12.21 5.03
C GLN A 75 -0.98 12.35 6.23
N ASP A 76 -1.06 13.54 6.84
CA ASP A 76 -2.00 13.81 7.92
C ASP A 76 -3.47 13.66 7.50
N ARG A 77 -3.82 14.15 6.31
CA ARG A 77 -5.16 13.99 5.75
C ARG A 77 -5.49 12.53 5.46
N GLU A 78 -4.57 11.83 4.80
CA GLU A 78 -4.81 10.47 4.34
C GLU A 78 -4.79 9.45 5.49
N ILE A 79 -4.12 9.74 6.63
CA ILE A 79 -4.29 8.93 7.86
C ILE A 79 -5.76 8.94 8.32
N ILE A 80 -6.40 10.12 8.30
CA ILE A 80 -7.81 10.27 8.72
C ILE A 80 -8.71 9.54 7.73
N ALA A 81 -8.50 9.75 6.43
CA ALA A 81 -9.29 9.12 5.37
C ALA A 81 -9.16 7.60 5.40
N PHE A 82 -7.96 7.06 5.62
CA PHE A 82 -7.74 5.62 5.70
C PHE A 82 -8.43 4.99 6.91
N ASN A 83 -8.34 5.65 8.07
CA ASN A 83 -9.06 5.20 9.27
C ASN A 83 -10.58 5.22 9.07
N GLU A 84 -11.11 6.24 8.39
CA GLU A 84 -12.54 6.30 8.04
C GLU A 84 -12.93 5.17 7.06
N ALA A 85 -12.15 4.95 6.00
CA ALA A 85 -12.39 3.88 5.04
C ALA A 85 -12.40 2.49 5.71
N LEU A 86 -11.45 2.22 6.63
CA LEU A 86 -11.42 0.98 7.41
C LEU A 86 -12.64 0.84 8.33
N ALA A 87 -13.09 1.94 8.95
CA ALA A 87 -14.29 1.94 9.78
C ALA A 87 -15.56 1.64 8.95
N VAL A 88 -15.70 2.27 7.79
CA VAL A 88 -16.83 2.04 6.87
C VAL A 88 -16.85 0.58 6.39
N TYR A 89 -15.71 0.04 5.96
CA TYR A 89 -15.63 -1.35 5.52
C TYR A 89 -15.93 -2.38 6.63
N ARG A 90 -15.55 -2.05 7.88
CA ARG A 90 -15.87 -2.88 9.04
C ARG A 90 -17.37 -2.92 9.31
N ASP A 91 -18.06 -1.80 9.15
CA ASP A 91 -19.49 -1.68 9.39
C ASP A 91 -20.30 -2.27 8.22
N GLU A 92 -19.84 -2.08 6.98
CA GLU A 92 -20.44 -2.60 5.76
C GLU A 92 -19.39 -3.26 4.85
N THR A 93 -19.28 -4.59 4.93
CA THR A 93 -18.32 -5.35 4.13
C THR A 93 -18.82 -5.56 2.69
N ASN A 94 -18.40 -4.69 1.77
CA ASN A 94 -18.68 -4.80 0.34
C ASN A 94 -17.45 -4.45 -0.53
N GLU A 95 -17.54 -4.69 -1.85
CA GLU A 95 -16.40 -4.51 -2.75
C GLU A 95 -16.00 -3.04 -2.95
N ALA A 96 -16.97 -2.13 -2.98
CA ALA A 96 -16.70 -0.71 -3.17
C ALA A 96 -15.93 -0.13 -1.97
N HIS A 97 -16.35 -0.45 -0.75
CA HIS A 97 -15.62 -0.01 0.45
C HIS A 97 -14.26 -0.69 0.57
N TRP A 98 -14.13 -1.93 0.10
CA TRP A 98 -12.83 -2.58 0.03
C TRP A 98 -11.89 -1.87 -0.97
N PHE A 99 -12.42 -1.47 -2.12
CA PHE A 99 -11.69 -0.69 -3.11
C PHE A 99 -11.19 0.64 -2.52
N ASP A 100 -12.03 1.35 -1.78
CA ASP A 100 -11.65 2.59 -1.09
C ASP A 100 -10.52 2.35 -0.06
N VAL A 101 -10.65 1.29 0.75
CA VAL A 101 -9.62 0.88 1.72
C VAL A 101 -8.28 0.57 1.03
N GLN A 102 -8.30 -0.12 -0.12
CA GLN A 102 -7.09 -0.42 -0.87
C GLN A 102 -6.46 0.83 -1.48
N THR A 103 -7.26 1.71 -2.07
CA THR A 103 -6.82 3.00 -2.60
C THR A 103 -6.14 3.83 -1.51
N GLN A 104 -6.73 3.89 -0.32
CA GLN A 104 -6.17 4.62 0.82
C GLN A 104 -4.87 4.01 1.34
N TYR A 105 -4.81 2.68 1.47
CA TYR A 105 -3.57 1.97 1.81
C TYR A 105 -2.44 2.26 0.81
N LEU A 106 -2.72 2.22 -0.50
CA LEU A 106 -1.72 2.46 -1.54
C LEU A 106 -1.24 3.92 -1.54
N THR A 107 -2.17 4.86 -1.35
CA THR A 107 -1.88 6.29 -1.23
C THR A 107 -0.94 6.56 -0.06
N LEU A 108 -1.27 6.07 1.12
CA LEU A 108 -0.49 6.31 2.33
C LEU A 108 0.92 5.70 2.24
N ASN A 109 1.05 4.52 1.62
CA ASN A 109 2.37 3.93 1.38
C ASN A 109 3.21 4.75 0.40
N SER A 110 2.62 5.25 -0.69
CA SER A 110 3.33 6.12 -1.64
C SER A 110 3.80 7.42 -0.97
N LEU A 111 2.96 8.03 -0.12
CA LEU A 111 3.33 9.21 0.66
C LEU A 111 4.45 8.91 1.67
N SER A 112 4.43 7.77 2.35
CA SER A 112 5.50 7.35 3.27
C SER A 112 6.85 7.15 2.54
N LEU A 113 6.84 6.55 1.35
CA LEU A 113 8.03 6.42 0.51
C LEU A 113 8.54 7.80 0.04
N SER A 114 7.64 8.67 -0.39
CA SER A 114 7.95 10.05 -0.80
C SER A 114 8.58 10.84 0.34
N LYS A 115 8.02 10.73 1.55
CA LYS A 115 8.56 11.33 2.78
C LYS A 115 9.97 10.84 3.06
N GLN A 116 10.22 9.54 2.96
CA GLN A 116 11.55 8.97 3.19
C GLN A 116 12.57 9.52 2.16
N ALA A 117 12.23 9.51 0.87
CA ALA A 117 13.10 10.03 -0.18
C ALA A 117 13.42 11.52 0.04
N LEU A 118 12.43 12.33 0.44
CA LEU A 118 12.63 13.74 0.74
C LEU A 118 13.46 13.97 2.00
N LEU A 119 13.33 13.13 3.04
CA LEU A 119 14.18 13.19 4.23
C LEU A 119 15.64 12.87 3.92
N GLU A 120 15.90 11.93 3.02
CA GLU A 120 17.27 11.61 2.57
C GLU A 120 17.93 12.79 1.85
N LEU A 121 17.15 13.56 1.07
CA LEU A 121 17.59 14.78 0.39
C LEU A 121 17.62 16.01 1.30
N ALA A 122 16.98 15.97 2.45
CA ALA A 122 16.88 17.10 3.36
C ALA A 122 18.23 17.45 4.02
N SER A 123 18.30 18.67 4.55
CA SER A 123 19.43 19.07 5.40
C SER A 123 19.43 18.30 6.72
N ASP A 124 20.59 18.09 7.32
CA ASP A 124 20.73 17.35 8.57
C ASP A 124 19.88 17.97 9.70
N LYS A 125 19.81 19.30 9.73
CA LYS A 125 18.93 20.03 10.67
C LYS A 125 17.45 19.66 10.48
N THR A 126 16.97 19.59 9.25
CA THR A 126 15.57 19.22 8.95
C THR A 126 15.31 17.75 9.27
N PHE A 127 16.27 16.89 8.95
CA PHE A 127 16.20 15.47 9.27
C PHE A 127 16.11 15.26 10.79
N GLU A 128 17.00 15.87 11.58
CA GLU A 128 16.98 15.79 13.04
C GLU A 128 15.71 16.38 13.66
N GLN A 129 15.17 17.45 13.08
CA GLN A 129 13.93 18.06 13.55
C GLN A 129 12.74 17.10 13.44
N LEU A 130 12.66 16.34 12.34
CA LEU A 130 11.55 15.43 12.04
C LEU A 130 11.73 14.00 12.56
N THR A 131 12.96 13.58 12.87
CA THR A 131 13.27 12.22 13.35
C THR A 131 13.76 12.18 14.80
N GLY A 132 14.14 13.33 15.36
CA GLY A 132 14.62 13.44 16.73
C GLY A 132 13.51 13.51 17.77
N PHE A 133 13.87 13.70 19.04
CA PHE A 133 12.94 13.75 20.17
C PHE A 133 12.32 15.15 20.41
N GLY A 134 12.37 16.03 19.41
CA GLY A 134 11.73 17.35 19.46
C GLY A 134 10.21 17.26 19.28
N PRO A 135 9.48 18.39 19.42
CA PRO A 135 8.02 18.42 19.25
C PRO A 135 7.55 17.86 17.90
N ASP A 136 8.25 18.22 16.83
CA ASP A 136 7.93 17.77 15.48
C ASP A 136 8.21 16.27 15.34
N GLY A 137 9.38 15.80 15.75
CA GLY A 137 9.71 14.37 15.68
C GLY A 137 8.82 13.48 16.57
N VAL A 138 8.34 13.95 17.73
CA VAL A 138 7.33 13.22 18.51
C VAL A 138 5.98 13.17 17.78
N THR A 139 5.60 14.24 17.09
CA THR A 139 4.39 14.27 16.26
C THR A 139 4.50 13.28 15.10
N GLN A 140 5.64 13.30 14.41
CA GLN A 140 5.96 12.36 13.33
C GLN A 140 5.92 10.91 13.83
N PHE A 141 6.51 10.63 15.00
CA PHE A 141 6.46 9.30 15.59
C PHE A 141 5.02 8.81 15.85
N LYS A 142 4.14 9.69 16.33
CA LYS A 142 2.72 9.35 16.56
C LYS A 142 2.00 9.05 15.25
N GLN A 143 2.25 9.84 14.20
CA GLN A 143 1.70 9.60 12.86
C GLN A 143 2.15 8.24 12.34
N GLU A 144 3.45 7.93 12.39
CA GLU A 144 3.98 6.63 11.95
C GLU A 144 3.42 5.44 12.75
N PHE A 145 3.20 5.64 14.05
CA PHE A 145 2.56 4.64 14.89
C PHE A 145 1.11 4.40 14.46
N GLU A 146 0.35 5.46 14.16
CA GLU A 146 -1.02 5.33 13.67
C GLU A 146 -1.06 4.67 12.29
N ILE A 147 -0.20 5.06 11.35
CA ILE A 147 -0.06 4.38 10.05
C ILE A 147 0.20 2.88 10.25
N SER A 148 1.12 2.52 11.15
CA SER A 148 1.44 1.12 11.45
C SER A 148 0.24 0.35 11.99
N ARG A 149 -0.57 0.99 12.85
CA ARG A 149 -1.81 0.42 13.37
C ARG A 149 -2.84 0.20 12.25
N LEU A 150 -3.07 1.19 11.41
CA LEU A 150 -4.03 1.09 10.30
C LEU A 150 -3.59 0.04 9.28
N ASN A 151 -2.30 -0.03 8.96
CA ASN A 151 -1.74 -1.08 8.10
C ASN A 151 -1.95 -2.48 8.69
N ALA A 152 -1.81 -2.65 10.01
CA ALA A 152 -2.09 -3.93 10.65
C ALA A 152 -3.58 -4.33 10.51
N GLU A 153 -4.51 -3.39 10.70
CA GLU A 153 -5.95 -3.63 10.50
C GLU A 153 -6.26 -3.99 9.04
N TYR A 154 -5.69 -3.25 8.09
CA TYR A 154 -5.77 -3.58 6.66
C TYR A 154 -5.29 -5.00 6.36
N PHE A 155 -4.12 -5.40 6.87
CA PHE A 155 -3.61 -6.75 6.63
C PHE A 155 -4.51 -7.82 7.23
N LEU A 156 -5.12 -7.59 8.39
CA LEU A 156 -6.10 -8.51 8.96
C LEU A 156 -7.31 -8.68 8.02
N PHE A 157 -7.89 -7.59 7.52
CA PHE A 157 -9.00 -7.66 6.57
C PHE A 157 -8.61 -8.32 5.25
N PHE A 158 -7.43 -8.01 4.74
CA PHE A 158 -6.88 -8.62 3.53
C PHE A 158 -6.77 -10.15 3.67
N GLN A 159 -6.23 -10.63 4.79
CA GLN A 159 -6.12 -12.07 5.06
C GLN A 159 -7.48 -12.74 5.28
N LEU A 160 -8.41 -12.09 5.97
CA LEU A 160 -9.77 -12.63 6.14
C LEU A 160 -10.50 -12.75 4.81
N ARG A 161 -10.28 -11.79 3.91
CA ARG A 161 -10.85 -11.78 2.57
C ARG A 161 -10.25 -12.88 1.69
N SER A 162 -8.92 -13.04 1.69
CA SER A 162 -8.24 -14.07 0.91
C SER A 162 -8.65 -15.51 1.28
N LEU A 163 -9.15 -15.72 2.50
CA LEU A 163 -9.68 -17.01 2.96
C LEU A 163 -11.14 -17.26 2.58
N ARG A 164 -11.90 -16.22 2.18
CA ARG A 164 -13.28 -16.35 1.71
C ARG A 164 -13.38 -16.60 0.21
N THR A 165 -12.37 -16.19 -0.54
CA THR A 165 -12.23 -16.41 -1.99
C THR A 165 -11.69 -17.81 -2.28
#